data_AF-A0A3Q0DLF5-F1
#
_entry.id   AF-A0A3Q0DLF5-F1
#
_cell.length_a   1.000
_cell.length_b   1.000
_cell.length_c   1.000
_cell.angle_alpha   90.00
_cell.angle_beta   90.00
_cell.angle_gamma   90.00
#
_symmetry.space_group_name_H-M   'P 1'
#
loop_
_entity.id
_entity.type
_entity.pdbx_description
1 polymer ?
#
loop_
_entity_poly.entity_id
_entity_poly.type
_entity_poly.pdbx_seq_one_letter_code
_entity_poly.pdbx_strand_id
1 'polypeptide(L)'
;MEGSVTLWLPDVWPLQKHRHPWGRTYREGKLARWEYDESYCDAVKKTSPYDSGPRLLDIIDTAVFDYLIGNADRHHYESFQ
;
A
#
# COMPACT_ATOMS: atom_id res chain seq x y z
N MET A 1 -10.98 31.00 -6.71
CA MET A 1 -11.21 29.55 -6.54
C MET A 1 -9.90 28.98 -6.03
N GLU A 2 -9.93 28.33 -4.86
CA GLU A 2 -8.75 27.67 -4.26
C GLU A 2 -8.79 26.17 -4.61
N GLY A 3 -7.63 25.57 -4.86
CA GLY A 3 -7.51 24.16 -5.24
C GLY A 3 -6.06 23.74 -5.48
N SER A 4 -5.87 22.47 -5.81
CA SER A 4 -4.56 21.90 -6.19
C SER A 4 -4.60 21.36 -7.61
N VAL A 5 -3.43 21.34 -8.26
CA VAL A 5 -3.23 20.75 -9.60
C VAL A 5 -2.14 19.70 -9.49
N THR A 6 -2.46 18.46 -9.85
CA THR A 6 -1.50 17.35 -9.92
C THR A 6 -1.34 16.97 -11.39
N LEU A 7 -0.09 16.81 -11.84
CA LEU A 7 0.21 16.44 -13.21
C LEU A 7 -0.21 14.99 -13.48
N TRP A 8 -0.67 14.74 -14.70
CA TRP A 8 -0.94 13.39 -15.17
C TRP A 8 0.37 12.65 -15.44
N LEU A 9 0.38 11.35 -15.17
CA LEU A 9 1.48 10.49 -15.59
C LEU A 9 1.41 10.27 -17.11
N PRO A 10 2.55 10.20 -17.81
CA PRO A 10 2.58 9.90 -19.24
C PRO A 10 1.97 8.54 -19.58
N ASP A 11 1.24 8.45 -20.70
CA ASP A 11 0.64 7.19 -21.18
C ASP A 11 1.68 6.10 -21.50
N VAL A 12 2.95 6.48 -21.70
CA VAL A 12 4.07 5.56 -21.94
C VAL A 12 4.50 4.78 -20.68
N TRP A 13 3.98 5.12 -19.52
CA TRP A 13 4.29 4.47 -18.24
C TRP A 13 3.05 3.77 -17.68
N PRO A 14 2.71 2.57 -18.20
CA PRO A 14 1.54 1.84 -17.74
C PRO A 14 1.69 1.46 -16.26
N LEU A 15 0.61 1.66 -15.51
CA LEU A 15 0.55 1.37 -14.09
C LEU A 15 -0.13 0.03 -13.84
N GLN A 16 0.49 -0.79 -12.99
CA GLN A 16 -0.11 -1.97 -12.41
C GLN A 16 -0.58 -1.66 -10.99
N LYS A 17 -1.86 -1.91 -10.71
CA LYS A 17 -2.46 -1.73 -9.39
C LYS A 17 -2.30 -3.00 -8.54
N HIS A 18 -1.87 -2.81 -7.30
CA HIS A 18 -1.67 -3.87 -6.31
C HIS A 18 -2.51 -3.59 -5.07
N ARG A 19 -3.03 -4.66 -4.44
CA ARG A 19 -3.71 -4.53 -3.14
C ARG A 19 -2.67 -4.37 -2.03
N HIS A 20 -2.89 -3.44 -1.12
CA HIS A 20 -1.99 -3.24 0.01
C HIS A 20 -2.13 -4.40 1.02
N PRO A 21 -1.03 -5.03 1.48
CA PRO A 21 -1.08 -6.16 2.42
C PRO A 21 -1.64 -5.74 3.79
N TRP A 22 -1.38 -4.50 4.21
CA TRP A 22 -2.00 -3.88 5.39
C TRP A 22 -3.27 -3.05 5.07
N GLY A 23 -3.97 -3.38 3.98
CA GLY A 23 -5.23 -2.72 3.65
C GLY A 23 -6.32 -3.00 4.70
N ARG A 24 -7.10 -1.98 5.05
CA ARG A 24 -8.27 -2.10 5.95
C ARG A 24 -9.41 -2.86 5.27
N THR A 25 -10.33 -3.37 6.06
CA THR A 25 -11.54 -4.05 5.56
C THR A 25 -12.62 -3.08 5.08
N TYR A 26 -12.58 -1.83 5.57
CA TYR A 26 -13.62 -0.81 5.39
C TYR A 26 -15.02 -1.29 5.76
N ARG A 27 -15.10 -2.20 6.74
CA ARG A 27 -16.36 -2.77 7.25
C ARG A 27 -16.36 -2.66 8.75
N GLU A 28 -17.41 -2.03 9.27
CA GLU A 28 -17.64 -1.93 10.71
C GLU A 28 -17.73 -3.32 11.33
N GLY A 29 -17.12 -3.50 12.51
CA GLY A 29 -17.10 -4.78 13.22
C GLY A 29 -16.24 -5.89 12.58
N LYS A 30 -15.53 -5.62 11.47
CA LYS A 30 -14.65 -6.60 10.81
C LYS A 30 -13.19 -6.16 10.84
N LEU A 31 -12.40 -6.80 11.69
CA LEU A 31 -10.95 -6.58 11.76
C LEU A 31 -10.24 -7.15 10.52
N ALA A 32 -9.21 -6.45 10.03
CA ALA A 32 -8.25 -7.00 9.09
C ALA A 32 -7.33 -8.00 9.80
N ARG A 33 -6.73 -8.94 9.05
CA ARG A 33 -5.88 -9.98 9.65
C ARG A 33 -4.68 -9.40 10.40
N TRP A 34 -4.06 -8.35 9.86
CA TRP A 34 -2.92 -7.69 10.48
C TRP A 34 -3.25 -6.99 11.81
N GLU A 35 -4.54 -6.76 12.12
CA GLU A 35 -4.95 -6.11 13.38
C GLU A 35 -4.89 -7.06 14.58
N TYR A 36 -4.88 -8.38 14.37
CA TYR A 36 -4.87 -9.38 15.45
C TYR A 36 -3.78 -10.45 15.31
N ASP A 37 -3.11 -10.56 14.15
CA ASP A 37 -2.02 -11.50 13.91
C ASP A 37 -0.67 -10.76 14.01
N GLU A 38 -0.02 -10.82 15.17
CA GLU A 38 1.30 -10.19 15.41
C GLU A 38 2.39 -10.73 14.46
N SER A 39 2.21 -11.95 13.94
CA SER A 39 3.12 -12.61 13.00
C SER A 39 2.76 -12.39 11.53
N TYR A 40 1.78 -11.54 11.23
CA TYR A 40 1.25 -11.35 9.88
C TYR A 40 2.34 -11.05 8.84
N CYS A 41 3.34 -10.25 9.20
CA CYS A 41 4.45 -9.89 8.32
C CYS A 41 5.26 -11.12 7.85
N ASP A 42 5.36 -12.17 8.68
CA ASP A 42 6.11 -13.37 8.30
C ASP A 42 5.39 -14.21 7.24
N ALA A 43 4.06 -14.09 7.15
CA ALA A 43 3.30 -14.64 6.02
C ALA A 43 3.44 -13.77 4.76
N VAL A 44 3.43 -12.44 4.93
CA VAL A 44 3.61 -11.49 3.81
C VAL A 44 4.96 -11.68 3.14
N LYS A 45 6.06 -11.77 3.92
CA LYS A 45 7.42 -12.03 3.42
C LYS A 45 7.58 -13.30 2.57
N LYS A 46 6.62 -14.24 2.62
CA LYS A 46 6.63 -15.50 1.87
C LYS A 46 5.72 -15.47 0.64
N THR A 47 5.07 -14.33 0.38
CA THR A 47 4.06 -14.18 -0.66
C THR A 47 4.59 -13.25 -1.75
N SER A 48 4.60 -13.69 -3.01
CA SER A 48 4.91 -12.82 -4.15
C SER A 48 3.91 -11.64 -4.22
N PRO A 49 4.36 -10.40 -4.50
CA PRO A 49 5.72 -9.99 -4.87
C PRO A 49 6.61 -9.54 -3.68
N TYR A 50 6.25 -9.85 -2.43
CA TYR A 50 6.96 -9.37 -1.24
C TYR A 50 8.09 -10.31 -0.77
N ASP A 51 8.18 -11.48 -1.38
CA ASP A 51 9.20 -12.50 -1.13
C ASP A 51 10.53 -12.26 -1.85
N SER A 52 10.58 -11.24 -2.72
CA SER A 52 11.72 -10.94 -3.56
C SER A 52 11.77 -9.46 -3.94
N GLY A 53 12.96 -8.99 -4.33
CA GLY A 53 13.18 -7.61 -4.77
C GLY A 53 12.94 -6.56 -3.68
N PRO A 54 12.72 -5.29 -4.07
CA PRO A 54 12.60 -4.17 -3.13
C PRO A 54 11.19 -4.00 -2.55
N ARG A 55 10.19 -4.72 -3.06
CA ARG A 55 8.78 -4.36 -2.90
C ARG A 55 8.31 -4.25 -1.45
N LEU A 56 8.79 -5.12 -0.56
CA LEU A 56 8.43 -5.04 0.86
C LEU A 56 9.05 -3.81 1.53
N LEU A 57 10.28 -3.45 1.16
CA LEU A 57 10.95 -2.24 1.67
C LEU A 57 10.25 -0.99 1.14
N ASP A 58 9.85 -0.96 -0.14
CA ASP A 58 9.07 0.14 -0.72
C ASP A 58 7.75 0.38 0.03
N ILE A 59 7.10 -0.71 0.48
CA ILE A 59 5.90 -0.60 1.31
C ILE A 59 6.21 0.01 2.69
N ILE A 60 7.34 -0.34 3.30
CA ILE A 60 7.72 0.24 4.60
C ILE A 60 7.97 1.75 4.44
N ASP A 61 8.69 2.16 3.40
CA ASP A 61 8.96 3.58 3.13
C ASP A 61 7.66 4.37 2.92
N THR A 62 6.73 3.82 2.11
CA THR A 62 5.43 4.47 1.88
C THR A 62 4.55 4.48 3.14
N ALA A 63 4.64 3.47 4.02
CA ALA A 63 3.94 3.46 5.30
C ALA A 63 4.48 4.51 6.27
N VAL A 64 5.80 4.73 6.30
CA VAL A 64 6.42 5.83 7.08
C VAL A 64 5.93 7.18 6.55
N PHE A 65 5.92 7.37 5.23
CA PHE A 65 5.37 8.59 4.61
C PHE A 65 3.90 8.82 4.99
N ASP A 66 3.05 7.81 4.85
CA ASP A 66 1.63 7.89 5.18
C ASP A 66 1.40 8.21 6.65
N TYR A 67 2.20 7.65 7.56
CA TYR A 67 2.14 7.97 8.98
C TYR A 67 2.41 9.46 9.23
N LEU A 68 3.44 10.03 8.60
CA LEU A 68 3.81 11.44 8.78
C LEU A 68 2.72 12.41 8.32
N ILE A 69 1.99 12.07 7.26
CA ILE A 69 0.90 12.91 6.72
C ILE A 69 -0.49 12.56 7.29
N GLY A 70 -0.59 11.53 8.15
CA GLY A 70 -1.86 11.06 8.71
C GLY A 70 -2.77 10.36 7.70
N ASN A 71 -2.22 9.82 6.60
CA ASN A 71 -2.98 9.13 5.58
C ASN A 71 -3.19 7.65 5.94
N ALA A 72 -4.37 7.32 6.45
CA ALA A 72 -4.72 5.95 6.81
C ALA A 72 -5.49 5.18 5.70
N ASP A 73 -5.55 5.74 4.48
CA ASP A 73 -6.42 5.25 3.42
C ASP A 73 -5.70 4.57 2.24
N ARG A 74 -4.38 4.30 2.34
CA ARG A 74 -3.64 3.58 1.30
C ARG A 74 -3.98 2.09 1.29
N HIS A 75 -5.09 1.73 0.65
CA HIS A 75 -5.56 0.35 0.50
C HIS A 75 -5.13 -0.32 -0.81
N HIS A 76 -4.61 0.46 -1.76
CA HIS A 76 -3.91 0.01 -2.96
C HIS A 76 -2.65 0.85 -3.16
N TYR A 77 -1.72 0.31 -3.94
CA TYR A 77 -0.57 1.04 -4.45
C TYR A 77 -0.34 0.65 -5.91
N GLU A 78 0.41 1.47 -6.63
CA GLU A 78 0.68 1.28 -8.06
C GLU A 78 2.18 1.14 -8.29
N SER A 79 2.56 0.33 -9.26
CA SER A 79 3.93 0.24 -9.78
C SER A 79 3.90 0.36 -11.30
N PHE A 80 5.01 0.73 -11.91
CA PHE A 80 5.15 0.53 -13.35
C PHE A 80 5.12 -0.97 -13.68
N GLN A 81 4.58 -1.31 -14.85
CA GLN A 81 4.53 -2.68 -15.37
C GLN A 81 5.90 -3.16 -15.85
#